data_AF-A0A0C4DWU0-F1
#
_entry.id   AF-A0A0C4DWU0-F1
#
_cell.length_a   1.000
_cell.length_b   1.000
_cell.length_c   1.000
_cell.angle_alpha   90.00
_cell.angle_beta   90.00
_cell.angle_gamma   90.00
#
_symmetry.space_group_name_H-M   'P 1'
#
loop_
_entity.id
_entity.type
_entity.pdbx_description
1 polymer ?
#
loop_
_entity_poly.entity_id
_entity_poly.type
_entity_poly.pdbx_seq_one_letter_code
_entity_poly.pdbx_strand_id
1 'polypeptide(L)'
;MQSKISVALLAAGFVAAGDTSAQGHGAGALGSAMGPVAFLWPADRPWSADADNTAPCGSVQGVTNRTPFPLAAGAVSLSVASEAYDVEFMLSYSNDPKSNSDFTQQAIAHTIGRVEAGHQCYSLAPLPSTVKAGDNATIQLEYRSKFKTENNGRDQTFYACADIQFVEATAFKTSIPCFNVTSDEFVPPQGSAPNPSATQGSPAGGLTTGAIAGIAVGTIVGSLAVVGLVAFLVFKKRRGSKDAAANVETGIKANPETVSVNSRH
;
A
#
# COMPACT_ATOMS: atom_id res chain seq x y z
N MET A 1 39.60 29.11 54.59
CA MET A 1 38.66 29.72 53.62
C MET A 1 38.51 28.77 52.45
N GLN A 2 37.28 28.36 52.18
CA GLN A 2 36.90 27.25 51.30
C GLN A 2 37.01 27.67 49.82
N SER A 3 37.74 26.89 49.01
CA SER A 3 37.75 27.03 47.55
C SER A 3 36.75 26.04 46.96
N LYS A 4 35.67 26.56 46.38
CA LYS A 4 34.56 25.80 45.80
C LYS A 4 34.94 25.34 44.39
N ILE A 5 34.95 24.03 44.17
CA ILE A 5 35.05 23.42 42.84
C ILE A 5 33.62 23.34 42.28
N SER A 6 33.33 24.13 41.25
CA SER A 6 32.08 24.04 40.50
C SER A 6 32.28 23.09 39.32
N VAL A 7 31.74 21.88 39.44
CA VAL A 7 31.62 20.95 38.31
C VAL A 7 30.35 21.32 37.54
N ALA A 8 30.51 21.84 36.32
CA ALA A 8 29.40 22.06 35.41
C ALA A 8 29.06 20.74 34.70
N LEU A 9 27.92 20.12 35.05
CA LEU A 9 27.35 19.03 34.26
C LEU A 9 26.74 19.60 32.98
N LEU A 10 27.37 19.33 31.83
CA LEU A 10 26.74 19.46 30.52
C LEU A 10 25.82 18.26 30.29
N ALA A 11 24.53 18.43 30.56
CA ALA A 11 23.50 17.50 30.10
C ALA A 11 23.26 17.74 28.60
N ALA A 12 23.88 16.93 27.75
CA ALA A 12 23.54 16.85 26.34
C ALA A 12 22.18 16.15 26.21
N GLY A 13 21.10 16.94 26.18
CA GLY A 13 19.78 16.44 25.82
C GLY A 13 19.77 16.04 24.34
N PHE A 14 19.80 14.74 24.06
CA PHE A 14 19.38 14.24 22.76
C PHE A 14 17.88 14.46 22.66
N VAL A 15 17.47 15.56 22.03
CA VAL A 15 16.12 15.65 21.47
C VAL A 15 16.10 14.63 20.34
N ALA A 16 15.52 13.47 20.61
CA ALA A 16 15.04 12.62 19.54
C ALA A 16 14.10 13.48 18.71
N ALA A 17 14.54 13.87 17.51
CA ALA A 17 13.62 14.34 16.49
C ALA A 17 12.69 13.15 16.21
N GLY A 18 11.55 13.13 16.90
CA GLY A 18 10.44 12.31 16.44
C GLY A 18 10.13 12.81 15.04
N ASP A 19 10.16 11.90 14.07
CA ASP A 19 9.58 12.14 12.76
C ASP A 19 8.14 12.58 13.00
N THR A 20 7.88 13.89 12.97
CA THR A 20 6.56 14.43 12.71
C THR A 20 6.31 14.30 11.21
N SER A 21 6.33 13.07 10.69
CA SER A 21 5.59 12.78 9.48
C SER A 21 4.14 13.10 9.83
N ALA A 22 3.56 14.08 9.14
CA ALA A 22 2.12 14.27 9.15
C ALA A 22 1.49 12.88 9.00
N GLN A 23 0.67 12.51 9.99
CA GLN A 23 0.01 11.20 10.06
C GLN A 23 -0.94 11.14 8.86
N GLY A 24 -0.45 10.74 7.68
CA GLY A 24 -1.23 10.72 6.45
C GLY A 24 -2.17 9.51 6.36
N HIS A 25 -3.03 9.43 5.34
CA HIS A 25 -3.79 8.20 5.07
C HIS A 25 -2.84 6.99 4.99
N GLY A 26 -3.20 5.88 5.64
CA GLY A 26 -2.32 4.71 5.83
C GLY A 26 -1.49 4.73 7.12
N ALA A 27 -1.64 5.72 7.99
CA ALA A 27 -1.07 5.65 9.33
C ALA A 27 -2.06 4.98 10.31
N GLY A 28 -1.93 3.66 10.49
CA GLY A 28 -2.77 2.85 11.38
C GLY A 28 -2.18 1.45 11.60
N ALA A 29 -2.91 0.54 12.26
CA ALA A 29 -2.44 -0.83 12.53
C ALA A 29 -2.14 -1.64 11.25
N LEU A 30 -2.78 -1.28 10.13
CA LEU A 30 -2.52 -1.86 8.80
C LEU A 30 -1.46 -1.08 8.01
N GLY A 31 -0.93 0.03 8.56
CA GLY A 31 0.18 0.79 8.01
C GLY A 31 -0.03 1.25 6.57
N SER A 32 1.09 1.53 5.89
CA SER A 32 1.21 1.97 4.50
C SER A 32 0.78 0.92 3.47
N ALA A 33 -0.15 0.03 3.83
CA ALA A 33 -0.68 -1.02 2.97
C ALA A 33 -2.07 -0.68 2.40
N MET A 34 -2.86 0.17 3.07
CA MET A 34 -4.19 0.57 2.61
C MET A 34 -4.66 1.90 3.21
N GLY A 35 -5.67 2.50 2.57
CA GLY A 35 -6.43 3.64 3.08
C GLY A 35 -7.45 3.23 4.15
N PRO A 36 -8.44 4.09 4.48
CA PRO A 36 -9.50 3.77 5.45
C PRO A 36 -10.25 2.46 5.17
N VAL A 37 -10.46 2.16 3.89
CA VAL A 37 -11.17 0.97 3.41
C VAL A 37 -10.43 0.41 2.21
N ALA A 38 -10.27 -0.90 2.15
CA ALA A 38 -9.73 -1.60 0.99
C ALA A 38 -10.53 -2.87 0.73
N PHE A 39 -10.42 -3.38 -0.50
CA PHE A 39 -10.93 -4.71 -0.78
C PHE A 39 -10.02 -5.76 -0.13
N LEU A 40 -10.58 -6.57 0.77
CA LEU A 40 -9.97 -7.84 1.14
C LEU A 40 -10.15 -8.86 0.01
N TRP A 41 -11.30 -8.83 -0.67
CA TRP A 41 -11.58 -9.64 -1.85
C TRP A 41 -12.69 -9.02 -2.72
N PRO A 42 -12.60 -9.10 -4.07
CA PRO A 42 -11.42 -9.44 -4.86
C PRO A 42 -10.29 -8.42 -4.64
N ALA A 43 -9.04 -8.81 -4.84
CA ALA A 43 -7.92 -7.91 -4.57
C ALA A 43 -8.02 -6.63 -5.42
N ASP A 44 -7.75 -5.49 -4.81
CA ASP A 44 -7.72 -4.20 -5.47
C ASP A 44 -6.40 -3.95 -6.19
N ARG A 45 -6.42 -2.94 -7.07
CA ARG A 45 -5.20 -2.40 -7.65
C ARG A 45 -4.30 -1.87 -6.53
N PRO A 46 -2.96 -1.89 -6.72
CA PRO A 46 -2.04 -1.46 -5.67
C PRO A 46 -2.38 -0.07 -5.12
N TRP A 47 -2.55 -0.01 -3.80
CA TRP A 47 -2.83 1.22 -3.07
C TRP A 47 -1.59 2.11 -2.99
N SER A 48 -1.83 3.43 -2.96
CA SER A 48 -0.83 4.43 -2.55
C SER A 48 -1.55 5.66 -1.98
N ALA A 49 -1.04 6.21 -0.88
CA ALA A 49 -1.61 7.41 -0.26
C ALA A 49 -1.71 8.60 -1.23
N ASP A 50 -0.76 8.77 -2.14
CA ASP A 50 -0.77 9.88 -3.10
C ASP A 50 -1.88 9.78 -4.16
N ALA A 51 -2.50 8.61 -4.32
CA ALA A 51 -3.48 8.35 -5.38
C ALA A 51 -4.87 7.97 -4.87
N ASP A 52 -5.02 7.54 -3.61
CA ASP A 52 -6.25 6.90 -3.11
C ASP A 52 -7.48 7.83 -3.08
N ASN A 53 -7.27 9.14 -3.16
CA ASN A 53 -8.28 10.18 -3.29
C ASN A 53 -8.47 10.67 -4.74
N THR A 54 -7.87 9.98 -5.71
CA THR A 54 -7.97 10.29 -7.15
C THR A 54 -8.82 9.25 -7.88
N ALA A 55 -9.91 9.74 -8.47
CA ALA A 55 -10.82 8.93 -9.28
C ALA A 55 -10.14 8.37 -10.56
N PRO A 56 -10.60 7.23 -11.09
CA PRO A 56 -11.67 6.39 -10.54
C PRO A 56 -11.21 5.31 -9.56
N CYS A 57 -9.92 4.99 -9.53
CA CYS A 57 -9.46 3.74 -8.92
C CYS A 57 -8.51 3.91 -7.74
N GLY A 58 -8.18 5.14 -7.35
CA GLY A 58 -7.33 5.38 -6.20
C GLY A 58 -5.91 4.80 -6.33
N SER A 59 -5.45 4.57 -7.57
CA SER A 59 -4.22 3.84 -7.85
C SER A 59 -3.50 4.43 -9.06
N VAL A 60 -2.17 4.38 -9.01
CA VAL A 60 -1.30 4.75 -10.14
C VAL A 60 -1.23 3.67 -11.23
N GLN A 61 -1.82 2.49 -10.98
CA GLN A 61 -1.83 1.41 -11.96
C GLN A 61 -3.17 1.29 -12.70
N GLY A 62 -3.06 0.97 -14.00
CA GLY A 62 -4.20 0.54 -14.81
C GLY A 62 -4.58 -0.91 -14.52
N VAL A 63 -5.47 -1.45 -15.36
CA VAL A 63 -5.86 -2.87 -15.29
C VAL A 63 -4.64 -3.77 -15.48
N THR A 64 -4.49 -4.75 -14.59
CA THR A 64 -3.46 -5.78 -14.71
C THR A 64 -4.10 -7.17 -14.81
N ASN A 65 -4.01 -8.00 -13.78
CA ASN A 65 -4.61 -9.32 -13.73
C ASN A 65 -6.04 -9.23 -13.20
N ARG A 66 -6.93 -10.02 -13.80
CA ARG A 66 -8.35 -10.06 -13.43
C ARG A 66 -8.63 -11.24 -12.50
N THR A 67 -9.30 -10.98 -11.39
CA THR A 67 -9.72 -12.02 -10.45
C THR A 67 -10.92 -12.78 -11.03
N PRO A 68 -10.88 -14.13 -11.10
CA PRO A 68 -12.06 -14.92 -11.45
C PRO A 68 -13.20 -14.63 -10.47
N PHE A 69 -14.34 -14.19 -10.98
CA PHE A 69 -15.48 -13.75 -10.18
C PHE A 69 -16.75 -14.46 -10.64
N PRO A 70 -17.54 -15.09 -9.75
CA PRO A 70 -18.63 -15.95 -10.19
C PRO A 70 -19.80 -15.13 -10.73
N LEU A 71 -20.43 -15.60 -11.80
CA LEU A 71 -21.67 -15.01 -12.35
C LEU A 71 -22.85 -15.04 -11.37
N ALA A 72 -22.82 -15.95 -10.38
CA ALA A 72 -23.86 -16.10 -9.38
C ALA A 72 -23.25 -16.23 -7.99
N ALA A 73 -23.92 -15.65 -6.99
CA ALA A 73 -23.48 -15.63 -5.59
C ALA A 73 -22.07 -15.04 -5.36
N GLY A 74 -21.67 -14.08 -6.20
CA GLY A 74 -20.48 -13.28 -5.96
C GLY A 74 -20.68 -12.32 -4.79
N ALA A 75 -19.57 -11.94 -4.15
CA ALA A 75 -19.56 -10.98 -3.04
C ALA A 75 -18.29 -10.16 -3.06
N VAL A 76 -18.28 -9.02 -2.40
CA VAL A 76 -17.09 -8.23 -2.11
C VAL A 76 -16.86 -8.25 -0.61
N SER A 77 -15.61 -8.37 -0.19
CA SER A 77 -15.18 -8.35 1.20
C SER A 77 -14.23 -7.18 1.40
N LEU A 78 -14.45 -6.42 2.46
CA LEU A 78 -13.69 -5.22 2.82
C LEU A 78 -12.85 -5.48 4.06
N SER A 79 -11.68 -4.86 4.07
CA SER A 79 -10.95 -4.54 5.28
C SER A 79 -11.16 -3.05 5.57
N VAL A 80 -11.68 -2.74 6.76
CA VAL A 80 -11.98 -1.38 7.19
C VAL A 80 -11.03 -1.02 8.31
N ALA A 81 -10.08 -0.13 8.04
CA ALA A 81 -9.10 0.34 9.02
C ALA A 81 -9.68 1.45 9.92
N SER A 82 -10.59 2.25 9.40
CA SER A 82 -11.26 3.33 10.12
C SER A 82 -12.65 3.59 9.56
N GLU A 83 -13.49 4.27 10.34
CA GLU A 83 -14.86 4.60 9.94
C GLU A 83 -14.91 5.30 8.57
N ALA A 84 -15.86 4.88 7.75
CA ALA A 84 -16.15 5.47 6.45
C ALA A 84 -17.66 5.59 6.24
N TYR A 85 -18.04 6.53 5.37
CA TYR A 85 -19.41 6.92 5.07
C TYR A 85 -19.66 6.86 3.58
N ASP A 86 -20.95 6.82 3.21
CA ASP A 86 -21.39 6.86 1.81
C ASP A 86 -20.63 5.84 0.95
N VAL A 87 -20.56 4.59 1.44
CA VAL A 87 -19.81 3.52 0.80
C VAL A 87 -20.63 2.96 -0.36
N GLU A 88 -20.08 3.10 -1.55
CA GLU A 88 -20.73 2.71 -2.79
C GLU A 88 -19.86 1.75 -3.59
N PHE A 89 -20.52 0.74 -4.17
CA PHE A 89 -19.89 -0.16 -5.12
C PHE A 89 -20.55 -0.03 -6.47
N MET A 90 -19.75 0.32 -7.47
CA MET A 90 -20.21 0.47 -8.84
C MET A 90 -19.41 -0.47 -9.75
N LEU A 91 -20.02 -0.86 -10.87
CA LEU A 91 -19.47 -1.82 -11.80
C LEU A 91 -19.34 -1.17 -13.18
N SER A 92 -18.16 -1.31 -13.78
CA SER A 92 -17.91 -1.02 -15.18
C SER A 92 -17.68 -2.30 -15.95
N TYR A 93 -18.34 -2.47 -17.09
CA TYR A 93 -18.07 -3.55 -18.04
C TYR A 93 -17.00 -3.16 -19.08
N SER A 94 -16.38 -1.98 -18.94
CA SER A 94 -15.24 -1.59 -19.76
C SER A 94 -14.03 -2.46 -19.43
N ASN A 95 -13.25 -2.80 -20.46
CA ASN A 95 -11.98 -3.49 -20.28
C ASN A 95 -10.93 -2.63 -19.56
N ASP A 96 -11.09 -1.31 -19.55
CA ASP A 96 -10.14 -0.36 -18.96
C ASP A 96 -10.84 0.98 -18.64
N PRO A 97 -11.65 1.05 -17.56
CA PRO A 97 -12.36 2.27 -17.19
C PRO A 97 -11.39 3.38 -16.78
N LYS A 98 -11.64 4.59 -17.24
CA LYS A 98 -10.78 5.79 -17.09
C LYS A 98 -11.43 6.91 -16.27
N SER A 99 -12.74 6.86 -16.03
CA SER A 99 -13.45 7.86 -15.23
C SER A 99 -14.63 7.26 -14.46
N ASN A 100 -15.13 7.96 -13.43
CA ASN A 100 -16.31 7.53 -12.67
C ASN A 100 -17.55 7.32 -13.56
N SER A 101 -17.66 8.05 -14.66
CA SER A 101 -18.76 7.88 -15.63
C SER A 101 -18.77 6.52 -16.34
N ASP A 102 -17.65 5.78 -16.31
CA ASP A 102 -17.58 4.43 -16.87
C ASP A 102 -18.25 3.38 -15.96
N PHE A 103 -18.59 3.75 -14.72
CA PHE A 103 -19.19 2.89 -13.71
C PHE A 103 -20.68 3.22 -13.57
N THR A 104 -21.50 2.48 -14.31
CA THR A 104 -22.92 2.82 -14.51
C THR A 104 -23.89 1.88 -13.80
N GLN A 105 -23.40 0.75 -13.30
CA GLN A 105 -24.22 -0.28 -12.66
C GLN A 105 -23.87 -0.37 -11.18
N GLN A 106 -24.86 -0.33 -10.29
CA GLN A 106 -24.63 -0.59 -8.88
C GLN A 106 -24.26 -2.07 -8.70
N ALA A 107 -23.12 -2.33 -8.05
CA ALA A 107 -22.60 -3.67 -7.85
C ALA A 107 -23.28 -4.38 -6.67
N ILE A 108 -23.83 -3.66 -5.70
CA ILE A 108 -24.58 -4.21 -4.57
C ILE A 108 -26.00 -3.66 -4.53
N ALA A 109 -26.95 -4.40 -3.95
CA ALA A 109 -28.38 -4.07 -4.05
C ALA A 109 -28.84 -2.94 -3.10
N HIS A 110 -27.99 -2.45 -2.21
CA HIS A 110 -28.35 -1.49 -1.17
C HIS A 110 -27.25 -0.44 -0.98
N THR A 111 -27.64 0.73 -0.47
CA THR A 111 -26.71 1.79 -0.07
C THR A 111 -26.12 1.48 1.30
N ILE A 112 -24.82 1.74 1.50
CA ILE A 112 -24.14 1.56 2.77
C ILE A 112 -23.81 2.95 3.33
N GLY A 113 -24.59 3.41 4.31
CA GLY A 113 -24.40 4.74 4.88
C GLY A 113 -23.16 4.88 5.77
N ARG A 114 -22.69 3.79 6.36
CA ARG A 114 -21.54 3.77 7.27
C ARG A 114 -20.94 2.37 7.39
N VAL A 115 -19.63 2.31 7.52
CA VAL A 115 -18.89 1.12 7.97
C VAL A 115 -17.94 1.50 9.11
N GLU A 116 -17.79 0.60 10.08
CA GLU A 116 -16.86 0.73 11.19
C GLU A 116 -15.63 -0.15 10.97
N ALA A 117 -14.55 0.11 11.71
CA ALA A 117 -13.33 -0.67 11.62
C ALA A 117 -13.60 -2.17 11.84
N GLY A 118 -13.03 -3.03 11.00
CA GLY A 118 -13.32 -4.45 10.98
C GLY A 118 -13.38 -5.04 9.58
N HIS A 119 -14.21 -6.08 9.41
CA HIS A 119 -14.45 -6.71 8.12
C HIS A 119 -15.93 -6.63 7.77
N GLN A 120 -16.23 -6.35 6.51
CA GLN A 120 -17.60 -6.27 6.01
C GLN A 120 -17.69 -6.99 4.67
N CYS A 121 -18.75 -7.74 4.46
CA CYS A 121 -18.99 -8.48 3.23
C CYS A 121 -20.37 -8.17 2.66
N TYR A 122 -20.44 -7.95 1.36
CA TYR A 122 -21.64 -7.59 0.64
C TYR A 122 -21.83 -8.49 -0.59
N SER A 123 -23.00 -9.10 -0.70
CA SER A 123 -23.35 -9.87 -1.90
C SER A 123 -23.61 -8.96 -3.09
N LEU A 124 -23.20 -9.42 -4.27
CA LEU A 124 -23.43 -8.71 -5.52
C LEU A 124 -24.93 -8.64 -5.84
N ALA A 125 -25.35 -7.51 -6.42
CA ALA A 125 -26.65 -7.39 -7.04
C ALA A 125 -26.78 -8.36 -8.25
N PRO A 126 -28.00 -8.74 -8.65
CA PRO A 126 -28.21 -9.50 -9.86
C PRO A 126 -27.58 -8.81 -11.08
N LEU A 127 -26.78 -9.57 -11.83
CA LEU A 127 -26.17 -9.09 -13.07
C LEU A 127 -27.20 -9.03 -14.20
N PRO A 128 -27.07 -8.09 -15.16
CA PRO A 128 -27.83 -8.11 -16.39
C PRO A 128 -27.65 -9.44 -17.13
N SER A 129 -28.72 -9.94 -17.77
CA SER A 129 -28.69 -11.21 -18.51
C SER A 129 -27.75 -11.23 -19.71
N THR A 130 -27.22 -10.08 -20.10
CA THR A 130 -26.22 -9.93 -21.17
C THR A 130 -24.79 -10.29 -20.74
N VAL A 131 -24.53 -10.36 -19.42
CA VAL A 131 -23.22 -10.72 -18.86
C VAL A 131 -23.05 -12.24 -18.86
N LYS A 132 -21.90 -12.71 -19.34
CA LYS A 132 -21.55 -14.14 -19.46
C LYS A 132 -20.12 -14.42 -19.01
N ALA A 133 -19.79 -15.69 -18.84
CA ALA A 133 -18.43 -16.10 -18.49
C ALA A 133 -17.42 -15.63 -19.55
N GLY A 134 -16.26 -15.17 -19.10
CA GLY A 134 -15.22 -14.54 -19.91
C GLY A 134 -15.37 -13.02 -20.04
N ASP A 135 -16.54 -12.44 -19.72
CA ASP A 135 -16.69 -10.98 -19.73
C ASP A 135 -15.84 -10.34 -18.62
N ASN A 136 -15.18 -9.25 -18.97
CA ASN A 136 -14.36 -8.46 -18.05
C ASN A 136 -15.21 -7.37 -17.38
N ALA A 137 -14.92 -7.09 -16.12
CA ALA A 137 -15.51 -5.96 -15.42
C ALA A 137 -14.56 -5.40 -14.35
N THR A 138 -14.86 -4.21 -13.86
CA THR A 138 -14.12 -3.56 -12.78
C THR A 138 -15.13 -3.12 -11.72
N ILE A 139 -14.91 -3.55 -10.48
CA ILE A 139 -15.68 -3.09 -9.33
C ILE A 139 -14.96 -1.88 -8.76
N GLN A 140 -15.61 -0.73 -8.73
CA GLN A 140 -15.16 0.46 -8.03
C GLN A 140 -15.77 0.48 -6.63
N LEU A 141 -14.94 0.81 -5.65
CA LEU A 141 -15.32 1.22 -4.31
C LEU A 141 -15.10 2.73 -4.22
N GLU A 142 -16.16 3.47 -3.92
CA GLU A 142 -16.12 4.91 -3.60
C GLU A 142 -16.64 5.10 -2.17
N TYR A 143 -15.95 5.90 -1.37
CA TYR A 143 -16.37 6.17 0.01
C TYR A 143 -15.80 7.49 0.53
N ARG A 144 -16.35 7.98 1.64
CA ARG A 144 -15.84 9.16 2.35
C ARG A 144 -15.23 8.79 3.69
N SER A 145 -14.12 9.42 4.03
CA SER A 145 -13.53 9.33 5.38
C SER A 145 -12.83 10.63 5.78
N LYS A 146 -12.46 10.74 7.06
CA LYS A 146 -11.87 11.93 7.67
C LYS A 146 -10.53 11.62 8.30
N PHE A 147 -9.52 12.40 7.96
CA PHE A 147 -8.23 12.43 8.65
C PHE A 147 -8.03 13.80 9.28
N LYS A 148 -7.86 13.88 10.61
CA LYS A 148 -7.73 15.16 11.34
C LYS A 148 -6.52 15.98 10.87
N THR A 149 -5.48 15.29 10.42
CA THR A 149 -4.19 15.81 9.98
C THR A 149 -4.20 16.27 8.53
N GLU A 150 -5.26 16.01 7.76
CA GLU A 150 -5.33 16.28 6.33
C GLU A 150 -6.64 16.97 5.96
N ASN A 151 -6.67 17.67 4.82
CA ASN A 151 -7.83 18.43 4.34
C ASN A 151 -8.51 19.31 5.42
N ASN A 152 -7.74 19.78 6.40
CA ASN A 152 -8.23 20.51 7.58
C ASN A 152 -9.29 19.74 8.39
N GLY A 153 -9.18 18.40 8.48
CA GLY A 153 -10.12 17.54 9.18
C GLY A 153 -11.48 17.37 8.50
N ARG A 154 -11.60 17.78 7.23
CA ARG A 154 -12.83 17.62 6.43
C ARG A 154 -12.83 16.28 5.72
N ASP A 155 -14.03 15.82 5.37
CA ASP A 155 -14.20 14.62 4.55
C ASP A 155 -13.44 14.72 3.23
N GLN A 156 -12.84 13.60 2.85
CA GLN A 156 -12.29 13.36 1.53
C GLN A 156 -12.97 12.13 0.94
N THR A 157 -13.10 12.11 -0.38
CA THR A 157 -13.55 10.93 -1.12
C THR A 157 -12.35 10.10 -1.51
N PHE A 158 -12.49 8.78 -1.35
CA PHE A 158 -11.48 7.80 -1.65
C PHE A 158 -12.02 6.76 -2.62
N TYR A 159 -11.10 6.10 -3.33
CA TYR A 159 -11.38 5.20 -4.41
C TYR A 159 -10.52 3.94 -4.30
N ALA A 160 -11.07 2.80 -4.70
CA ALA A 160 -10.32 1.60 -5.00
C ALA A 160 -11.00 0.85 -6.15
N CYS A 161 -10.23 0.12 -6.96
CA CYS A 161 -10.78 -0.73 -8.00
C CYS A 161 -10.28 -2.16 -7.86
N ALA A 162 -11.19 -3.11 -8.03
CA ALA A 162 -10.84 -4.52 -8.21
C ALA A 162 -11.23 -4.99 -9.61
N ASP A 163 -10.24 -5.46 -10.37
CA ASP A 163 -10.43 -5.93 -11.73
C ASP A 163 -10.83 -7.41 -11.73
N ILE A 164 -11.95 -7.74 -12.38
CA ILE A 164 -12.52 -9.09 -12.40
C ILE A 164 -12.76 -9.61 -13.81
N GLN A 165 -12.87 -10.93 -13.93
CA GLN A 165 -13.40 -11.61 -15.10
C GLN A 165 -14.46 -12.60 -14.63
N PHE A 166 -15.64 -12.54 -15.25
CA PHE A 166 -16.73 -13.41 -14.88
C PHE A 166 -16.45 -14.86 -15.25
N VAL A 167 -16.79 -15.78 -14.35
CA VAL A 167 -16.69 -17.22 -14.57
C VAL A 167 -17.99 -17.92 -14.19
N GLU A 168 -18.22 -19.08 -14.79
CA GLU A 168 -19.33 -19.94 -14.39
C GLU A 168 -19.21 -20.33 -12.92
N ALA A 169 -20.34 -20.43 -12.22
CA ALA A 169 -20.36 -20.78 -10.80
C ALA A 169 -19.68 -22.13 -10.52
N THR A 170 -19.75 -23.07 -11.46
CA THR A 170 -19.09 -24.39 -11.35
C THR A 170 -17.57 -24.31 -11.46
N ALA A 171 -17.04 -23.30 -12.14
CA ALA A 171 -15.61 -23.04 -12.30
C ALA A 171 -15.03 -22.24 -11.13
N PHE A 172 -15.87 -21.57 -10.33
CA PHE A 172 -15.44 -20.80 -9.17
C PHE A 172 -15.11 -21.72 -7.98
N LYS A 173 -13.86 -21.70 -7.53
CA LYS A 173 -13.35 -22.53 -6.41
C LYS A 173 -12.87 -21.73 -5.21
N THR A 174 -12.85 -20.40 -5.32
CA THR A 174 -12.33 -19.53 -4.27
C THR A 174 -13.35 -19.43 -3.13
N SER A 175 -12.90 -19.70 -1.91
CA SER A 175 -13.69 -19.35 -0.73
C SER A 175 -13.53 -17.85 -0.47
N ILE A 176 -14.62 -17.11 -0.64
CA ILE A 176 -14.64 -15.67 -0.37
C ILE A 176 -14.58 -15.49 1.16
N PRO A 177 -13.64 -14.69 1.71
CA PRO A 177 -13.57 -14.39 3.14
C PRO A 177 -14.71 -13.45 3.55
N CYS A 178 -15.93 -13.95 3.47
CA CYS A 178 -17.16 -13.19 3.64
C CYS A 178 -17.66 -13.33 5.07
N PHE A 179 -17.26 -12.41 5.93
CA PHE A 179 -17.70 -12.32 7.32
C PHE A 179 -17.79 -10.85 7.74
N ASN A 180 -18.72 -10.56 8.64
CA ASN A 180 -18.93 -9.23 9.19
C ASN A 180 -18.52 -9.25 10.66
N VAL A 181 -17.54 -8.42 11.02
CA VAL A 181 -17.11 -8.21 12.41
C VAL A 181 -16.64 -6.78 12.56
N THR A 182 -16.92 -6.15 13.71
CA THR A 182 -16.32 -4.87 14.07
C THR A 182 -15.12 -5.11 14.99
N SER A 183 -14.15 -4.19 15.00
CA SER A 183 -12.96 -4.30 15.84
C SER A 183 -13.30 -4.29 17.34
N ASP A 184 -14.40 -3.63 17.72
CA ASP A 184 -14.84 -3.53 19.11
C ASP A 184 -15.39 -4.86 19.66
N GLU A 185 -15.84 -5.75 18.76
CA GLU A 185 -16.29 -7.11 19.08
C GLU A 185 -15.11 -8.11 19.15
N PHE A 186 -13.92 -7.71 18.70
CA PHE A 186 -12.75 -8.58 18.73
C PHE A 186 -12.16 -8.64 20.14
N VAL A 187 -12.50 -9.71 20.86
CA VAL A 187 -11.76 -10.12 22.06
C VAL A 187 -10.56 -10.94 21.60
N PRO A 188 -9.30 -10.43 21.66
CA PRO A 188 -8.15 -11.25 21.38
C PRO A 188 -8.16 -12.43 22.35
N PRO A 189 -7.80 -13.66 21.92
CA PRO A 189 -7.68 -14.76 22.86
C PRO A 189 -6.73 -14.31 23.96
N GLN A 190 -7.24 -14.19 25.18
CA GLN A 190 -6.40 -14.00 26.36
C GLN A 190 -5.44 -15.18 26.34
N GLY A 191 -4.16 -14.90 26.07
CA GLY A 191 -3.11 -15.88 26.23
C GLY A 191 -3.27 -16.43 27.63
N SER A 192 -3.76 -17.66 27.72
CA SER A 192 -3.86 -18.34 29.00
C SER A 192 -2.43 -18.44 29.50
N ALA A 193 -2.07 -17.65 30.51
CA ALA A 193 -0.83 -17.83 31.22
C ALA A 193 -0.73 -19.33 31.57
N PRO A 194 0.37 -20.02 31.25
CA PRO A 194 0.47 -21.45 31.51
C PRO A 194 0.40 -21.65 33.03
N ASN A 195 -0.73 -22.17 33.49
CA ASN A 195 -0.88 -22.69 34.83
C ASN A 195 0.00 -23.95 34.92
N PRO A 196 1.01 -24.02 35.81
CA PRO A 196 1.85 -25.19 35.87
C PRO A 196 1.16 -26.25 36.74
N SER A 197 0.46 -27.21 36.13
CA SER A 197 0.32 -28.55 36.72
C SER A 197 -0.22 -29.61 35.75
N ALA A 198 0.57 -30.68 35.65
CA ALA A 198 0.24 -32.07 35.29
C ALA A 198 -0.02 -32.45 33.82
N THR A 199 1.08 -32.71 33.11
CA THR A 199 1.40 -33.89 32.26
C THR A 199 0.29 -34.83 31.73
N GLN A 200 0.22 -34.94 30.38
CA GLN A 200 0.40 -36.13 29.52
C GLN A 200 0.00 -35.73 28.06
N GLY A 201 0.91 -35.47 27.12
CA GLY A 201 1.60 -36.42 26.23
C GLY A 201 0.86 -36.57 24.88
N SER A 202 1.16 -35.79 23.83
CA SER A 202 2.04 -36.17 22.68
C SER A 202 1.93 -35.13 21.53
N PRO A 203 2.87 -35.11 20.54
CA PRO A 203 3.50 -33.87 20.08
C PRO A 203 2.97 -33.30 18.75
N ALA A 204 2.91 -31.96 18.66
CA ALA A 204 2.93 -31.24 17.39
C ALA A 204 4.28 -30.53 17.26
N GLY A 205 5.00 -30.82 16.18
CA GLY A 205 6.36 -30.36 15.93
C GLY A 205 6.43 -28.83 15.76
N GLY A 206 7.00 -28.17 16.76
CA GLY A 206 7.46 -26.78 16.68
C GLY A 206 8.97 -26.74 16.42
N LEU A 207 9.38 -25.87 15.51
CA LEU A 207 10.78 -25.59 15.18
C LEU A 207 11.57 -25.21 16.45
N THR A 208 12.73 -25.85 16.64
CA THR A 208 13.56 -25.69 17.82
C THR A 208 14.07 -24.25 17.94
N THR A 209 13.97 -23.69 19.15
CA THR A 209 14.46 -22.37 19.57
C THR A 209 15.91 -22.06 19.15
N GLY A 210 16.72 -23.08 18.83
CA GLY A 210 18.06 -22.91 18.26
C GLY A 210 18.10 -22.27 16.86
N ALA A 211 17.02 -22.33 16.07
CA ALA A 211 16.97 -21.69 14.74
C ALA A 211 16.78 -20.16 14.82
N ILE A 212 16.13 -19.67 15.87
CA ILE A 212 15.84 -18.25 16.08
C ILE A 212 17.07 -17.50 16.61
N ALA A 213 17.95 -18.17 17.36
CA ALA A 213 19.18 -17.56 17.91
C ALA A 213 20.28 -17.33 16.85
N GLY A 214 20.28 -18.07 15.74
CA GLY A 214 21.32 -17.96 14.71
C GLY A 214 21.18 -16.73 13.79
N ILE A 215 19.96 -16.23 13.57
CA ILE A 215 19.69 -15.14 12.61
C ILE A 215 20.00 -13.77 13.23
N ALA A 216 19.85 -13.62 14.55
CA ALA A 216 20.04 -12.33 15.22
C ALA A 216 21.51 -11.90 15.38
N VAL A 217 22.47 -12.84 15.40
CA VAL A 217 23.90 -12.53 15.60
C VAL A 217 24.67 -12.39 14.27
N GLY A 218 24.15 -12.95 13.17
CA GLY A 218 24.82 -12.93 11.86
C GLY A 218 24.74 -11.58 11.10
N THR A 219 23.76 -10.74 11.40
CA THR A 219 23.50 -9.51 10.62
C THR A 219 24.47 -8.37 10.93
N ILE A 220 25.05 -8.33 12.14
CA ILE A 220 25.98 -7.26 12.56
C ILE A 220 27.35 -7.43 11.90
N VAL A 221 27.83 -8.67 11.73
CA VAL A 221 29.15 -8.93 11.11
C VAL A 221 29.07 -8.86 9.58
N GLY A 222 27.96 -9.32 8.98
CA GLY A 222 27.78 -9.30 7.51
C GLY A 222 27.64 -7.89 6.92
N SER A 223 26.97 -6.97 7.64
CA SER A 223 26.74 -5.60 7.16
C SER A 223 28.00 -4.74 7.14
N LEU A 224 28.92 -4.92 8.10
CA LEU A 224 30.21 -4.21 8.14
C LEU A 224 31.15 -4.60 6.98
N ALA A 225 31.13 -5.87 6.55
CA ALA A 225 31.95 -6.34 5.44
C ALA A 225 31.51 -5.76 4.09
N VAL A 226 30.19 -5.62 3.88
CA VAL A 226 29.63 -5.07 2.63
C VAL A 226 29.91 -3.57 2.52
N VAL A 227 29.74 -2.82 3.61
CA VAL A 227 30.04 -1.37 3.63
C VAL A 227 31.53 -1.10 3.41
N GLY A 228 32.41 -1.92 4.01
CA GLY A 228 33.86 -1.84 3.78
C GLY A 228 34.25 -2.08 2.32
N LEU A 229 33.64 -3.08 1.67
CA LEU A 229 33.91 -3.40 0.26
C LEU A 229 33.46 -2.26 -0.68
N VAL A 230 32.29 -1.68 -0.45
CA VAL A 230 31.77 -0.57 -1.26
C VAL A 230 32.66 0.68 -1.10
N ALA A 231 33.06 1.02 0.13
CA ALA A 231 33.96 2.15 0.37
C ALA A 231 35.33 1.97 -0.29
N PHE A 232 35.90 0.76 -0.26
CA PHE A 232 37.18 0.46 -0.89
C PHE A 232 37.14 0.60 -2.43
N LEU A 233 36.07 0.11 -3.07
CA LEU A 233 35.90 0.22 -4.52
C LEU A 233 35.73 1.68 -4.99
N VAL A 234 35.00 2.50 -4.22
CA VAL A 234 34.86 3.94 -4.50
C VAL A 234 36.19 4.68 -4.33
N PHE A 235 36.97 4.36 -3.29
CA PHE A 235 38.30 4.94 -3.11
C PHE A 235 39.30 4.53 -4.20
N LYS A 236 39.24 3.28 -4.69
CA LYS A 236 40.08 2.82 -5.81
C LYS A 236 39.74 3.56 -7.11
N LYS A 237 38.46 3.77 -7.40
CA LYS A 237 38.01 4.49 -8.61
C LYS A 237 38.43 5.98 -8.59
N ARG A 238 38.41 6.63 -7.42
CA ARG A 238 38.84 8.03 -7.27
C ARG A 238 40.35 8.25 -7.43
N ARG A 239 41.18 7.22 -7.19
CA ARG A 239 42.63 7.31 -7.41
C ARG A 239 43.01 7.19 -8.90
N GLY A 240 42.17 6.58 -9.73
CA GLY A 240 42.41 6.50 -11.19
C GLY A 240 42.02 7.75 -11.98
N SER A 241 41.37 8.74 -11.37
CA SER A 241 40.92 9.97 -12.05
C SER A 241 41.77 11.20 -11.77
N LYS A 242 42.88 11.08 -11.02
CA LYS A 242 43.79 12.21 -10.75
C LYS A 242 44.92 12.37 -11.79
N ASP A 243 45.06 11.45 -12.75
CA ASP A 243 46.12 11.50 -13.76
C ASP A 243 45.66 11.97 -15.16
N ALA A 244 44.42 12.45 -15.31
CA ALA A 244 43.84 12.79 -16.62
C ALA A 244 43.32 14.24 -16.74
N ALA A 245 43.94 15.20 -16.05
CA ALA A 245 43.64 16.63 -16.19
C ALA A 245 44.93 17.44 -16.40
N ALA A 246 45.69 17.09 -17.45
CA ALA A 246 46.84 17.86 -17.92
C ALA A 246 47.02 17.68 -19.42
N ASN A 247 45.99 17.99 -20.21
CA ASN A 247 46.13 18.44 -21.60
C ASN A 247 44.74 18.74 -22.16
N VAL A 248 44.51 20.01 -22.51
CA VAL A 248 43.91 20.49 -23.77
C VAL A 248 43.59 21.98 -23.52
N GLU A 249 44.62 22.78 -23.70
CA GLU A 249 44.45 24.15 -24.20
C GLU A 249 44.85 24.11 -25.68
N THR A 250 44.19 24.96 -26.48
CA THR A 250 44.52 25.44 -27.84
C THR A 250 43.81 24.79 -29.04
N GLY A 251 43.19 25.68 -29.85
CA GLY A 251 42.87 25.45 -31.27
C GLY A 251 41.38 25.63 -31.64
N ILE A 252 40.82 26.86 -31.65
CA ILE A 252 40.72 27.76 -32.82
C ILE A 252 40.01 27.12 -34.05
N LYS A 253 38.79 27.58 -34.40
CA LYS A 253 38.52 28.46 -35.58
C LYS A 253 37.02 28.73 -35.76
N ALA A 254 36.66 30.01 -35.76
CA ALA A 254 35.47 30.56 -36.40
C ALA A 254 35.69 30.69 -37.92
N ASN A 255 34.63 30.59 -38.74
CA ASN A 255 34.17 31.60 -39.73
C ASN A 255 32.92 31.09 -40.54
N PRO A 256 32.28 31.84 -41.48
CA PRO A 256 30.88 32.27 -41.34
C PRO A 256 30.00 32.06 -42.62
N GLU A 257 28.75 32.53 -42.53
CA GLU A 257 27.81 33.05 -43.55
C GLU A 257 27.76 32.55 -45.01
N THR A 258 26.53 32.28 -45.49
CA THR A 258 25.83 32.92 -46.65
C THR A 258 24.33 32.52 -46.61
N VAL A 259 23.33 33.43 -46.49
CA VAL A 259 22.60 34.20 -47.56
C VAL A 259 21.95 33.25 -48.60
N SER A 260 20.64 33.20 -48.95
CA SER A 260 19.62 34.21 -49.35
C SER A 260 18.29 33.46 -49.68
N VAL A 261 17.08 33.88 -49.27
CA VAL A 261 16.05 34.70 -50.00
C VAL A 261 14.75 34.00 -50.47
N ASN A 262 13.63 34.73 -50.24
CA ASN A 262 12.29 34.79 -50.87
C ASN A 262 11.27 33.65 -50.71
N SER A 263 9.94 33.87 -50.77
CA SER A 263 9.00 35.04 -50.72
C SER A 263 7.57 34.54 -51.04
N ARG A 264 6.57 35.38 -50.72
CA ARG A 264 5.13 35.40 -51.12
C ARG A 264 4.20 34.51 -50.26
N HIS A 265 3.04 34.97 -49.79
CA HIS A 265 2.18 36.12 -50.12
C HIS A 265 1.46 36.65 -48.88
#